data_AF-A0A4Q3NHP6-F1
#
_entry.id   AF-A0A4Q3NHP6-F1
#
_cell.length_a   1.000
_cell.length_b   1.000
_cell.length_c   1.000
_cell.angle_alpha   90.00
_cell.angle_beta   90.00
_cell.angle_gamma   90.00
#
_symmetry.space_group_name_H-M   'P 1'
#
loop_
_entity.id
_entity.type
_entity.pdbx_description
1 polymer ?
#
loop_
_entity_poly.entity_id
_entity_poly.type
_entity_poly.pdbx_seq_one_letter_code
_entity_poly.pdbx_strand_id
1 'polypeptide(L)'
;MTAFRIGAGAGYSGDRIDPAQDLAERGALDVLVFECLAERTIALAQLRRAQDPLQGYDPLLKERMRAVLAPCVREGVTIVTNMGAANPLAAGQAVLEVARELGLPRLRVAVVTGDDVLDWMQANEVALMDSTQTLRSLDGRLVSANAYLGADALLPALQSGADVVVTGRVADPALFLAPLMHHFGWQADDWQRMGQGIVVGHLLECAAQVSGGYIADPGFLDVPGLHEVGFPLAEVQADGTAVLTKLTGTGGRVDRLTCTAQLLYELEDPQRYLQPD
;
A
#
# COMPACT_ATOMS: atom_id res chain seq x y z
N MET A 1 27.21 -1.49 0.98
CA MET A 1 25.88 -1.69 1.60
C MET A 1 25.02 -2.39 0.58
N THR A 2 24.25 -3.40 0.97
CA THR A 2 23.27 -4.07 0.10
C THR A 2 22.05 -3.16 -0.06
N ALA A 3 21.47 -3.10 -1.26
CA ALA A 3 20.26 -2.33 -1.52
C ALA A 3 19.07 -2.91 -0.72
N PHE A 4 18.18 -2.06 -0.24
CA PHE A 4 16.90 -2.45 0.35
C PHE A 4 15.89 -2.70 -0.76
N ARG A 5 15.26 -3.88 -0.76
CA ARG A 5 14.39 -4.37 -1.84
C ARG A 5 12.94 -4.36 -1.40
N ILE A 6 12.13 -3.52 -2.05
CA ILE A 6 10.71 -3.36 -1.75
C ILE A 6 9.86 -3.70 -2.98
N GLY A 7 8.90 -4.62 -2.82
CA GLY A 7 8.02 -5.07 -3.90
C GLY A 7 6.58 -4.61 -3.71
N ALA A 8 5.86 -4.43 -4.83
CA ALA A 8 4.43 -4.19 -4.83
C ALA A 8 3.68 -5.51 -5.04
N GLY A 9 2.91 -5.94 -4.05
CA GLY A 9 2.09 -7.16 -4.06
C GLY A 9 0.66 -6.96 -4.56
N ALA A 10 0.19 -5.72 -4.64
CA ALA A 10 -1.08 -5.35 -5.29
C ALA A 10 -1.12 -3.83 -5.45
N GLY A 11 -1.87 -3.37 -6.46
CA GLY A 11 -2.15 -1.95 -6.69
C GLY A 11 -3.63 -1.56 -6.56
N TYR A 12 -4.51 -2.51 -6.26
CA TYR A 12 -5.93 -2.26 -5.94
C TYR A 12 -6.59 -3.49 -5.30
N SER A 13 -7.77 -3.31 -4.70
CA SER A 13 -8.51 -4.36 -3.98
C SER A 13 -8.75 -5.66 -4.78
N GLY A 14 -8.99 -5.56 -6.10
CA GLY A 14 -9.28 -6.71 -6.97
C GLY A 14 -8.10 -7.23 -7.79
N ASP A 15 -6.88 -6.79 -7.48
CA ASP A 15 -5.69 -7.12 -8.27
C ASP A 15 -5.32 -8.60 -8.21
N ARG A 16 -4.52 -9.04 -9.19
CA ARG A 16 -4.03 -10.42 -9.31
C ARG A 16 -3.18 -10.81 -8.09
N ILE A 17 -3.19 -12.11 -7.77
CA ILE A 17 -2.47 -12.66 -6.62
C ILE A 17 -1.14 -13.31 -7.06
N ASP A 18 -1.11 -13.93 -8.24
CA ASP A 18 0.06 -14.65 -8.74
C ASP A 18 1.35 -13.83 -8.78
N PRO A 19 1.37 -12.51 -9.13
CA PRO A 19 2.63 -11.78 -9.19
C PRO A 19 3.21 -11.47 -7.81
N ALA A 20 2.35 -11.34 -6.80
CA ALA A 20 2.77 -11.15 -5.42
C ALA A 20 3.41 -12.42 -4.86
N GLN A 21 2.85 -13.59 -5.21
CA GLN A 21 3.45 -14.88 -4.88
C GLN A 21 4.83 -15.03 -5.54
N ASP A 22 4.93 -14.67 -6.82
CA ASP A 22 6.19 -14.65 -7.56
C ASP A 22 7.25 -13.77 -6.88
N LEU A 23 6.86 -12.56 -6.44
CA LEU A 23 7.73 -11.65 -5.70
C LEU A 23 8.14 -12.20 -4.35
N ALA A 24 7.22 -12.82 -3.61
CA ALA A 24 7.52 -13.45 -2.31
C ALA A 24 8.50 -14.63 -2.45
N GLU A 25 8.40 -15.40 -3.53
CA GLU A 25 9.24 -16.58 -3.77
C GLU A 25 10.60 -16.26 -4.42
N ARG A 26 10.65 -15.28 -5.32
CA ARG A 26 11.80 -15.04 -6.22
C ARG A 26 12.37 -13.63 -6.14
N GLY A 27 11.69 -12.71 -5.45
CA GLY A 27 12.02 -11.29 -5.42
C GLY A 27 13.18 -10.89 -4.53
N ALA A 28 13.59 -11.78 -3.59
CA ALA A 28 14.59 -11.50 -2.57
C ALA A 28 14.30 -10.14 -1.89
N LEU A 29 13.06 -9.97 -1.43
CA LEU A 29 12.57 -8.70 -0.88
C LEU A 29 12.91 -8.58 0.60
N ASP A 30 13.09 -7.35 1.07
CA ASP A 30 13.01 -7.02 2.49
C ASP A 30 11.56 -6.75 2.90
N VAL A 31 10.78 -6.15 1.99
CA VAL A 31 9.38 -5.77 2.23
C VAL A 31 8.50 -6.05 1.01
N LEU A 32 7.29 -6.57 1.26
CA LEU A 32 6.23 -6.71 0.27
C LEU A 32 5.01 -5.87 0.68
N VAL A 33 4.64 -4.90 -0.15
CA VAL A 33 3.57 -3.95 0.14
C VAL A 33 2.31 -4.29 -0.65
N PHE A 34 1.16 -4.33 0.01
CA PHE A 34 -0.14 -4.43 -0.65
C PHE A 34 -0.93 -3.14 -0.43
N GLU A 35 -0.92 -2.27 -1.44
CA GLU A 35 -1.77 -1.09 -1.54
C GLU A 35 -3.06 -1.54 -2.25
N CYS A 36 -4.18 -1.47 -1.54
CA CYS A 36 -5.47 -2.04 -1.96
C CYS A 36 -6.66 -1.12 -1.65
N LEU A 37 -6.43 0.11 -1.20
CA LEU A 37 -7.47 0.98 -0.67
C LEU A 37 -7.53 2.29 -1.45
N ALA A 38 -8.63 2.48 -2.17
CA ALA A 38 -9.05 3.75 -2.76
C ALA A 38 -10.31 4.31 -2.06
N GLU A 39 -10.67 5.56 -2.35
CA GLU A 39 -11.83 6.27 -1.80
C GLU A 39 -13.14 5.52 -2.07
N ARG A 40 -13.27 4.90 -3.24
CA ARG A 40 -14.44 4.06 -3.55
C ARG A 40 -14.49 2.80 -2.67
N THR A 41 -13.34 2.18 -2.44
CA THR A 41 -13.26 0.89 -1.73
C THR A 41 -13.50 1.04 -0.23
N ILE A 42 -13.14 2.18 0.39
CA ILE A 42 -13.44 2.42 1.81
C ILE A 42 -14.95 2.51 2.04
N ALA A 43 -15.72 3.10 1.12
CA ALA A 43 -17.19 3.12 1.21
C ALA A 43 -17.79 1.71 1.15
N LEU A 44 -17.28 0.85 0.26
CA LEU A 44 -17.70 -0.57 0.18
C LEU A 44 -17.29 -1.36 1.43
N ALA A 45 -16.14 -1.06 2.00
CA ALA A 45 -15.67 -1.64 3.26
C ALA A 45 -16.57 -1.24 4.44
N GLN A 46 -16.95 0.03 4.54
CA GLN A 46 -17.88 0.51 5.57
C GLN A 46 -19.26 -0.14 5.42
N LEU A 47 -19.77 -0.30 4.20
CA LEU A 47 -21.03 -1.01 3.95
C LEU A 47 -20.98 -2.46 4.46
N ARG A 48 -19.87 -3.17 4.21
CA ARG A 48 -19.68 -4.53 4.72
C ARG A 48 -19.60 -4.57 6.25
N ARG A 49 -18.86 -3.65 6.87
CA ARG A 49 -18.75 -3.52 8.33
C ARG A 49 -20.11 -3.22 8.99
N ALA A 50 -20.95 -2.42 8.35
CA ALA A 50 -22.29 -2.11 8.83
C ALA A 50 -23.23 -3.33 8.81
N GLN A 51 -23.02 -4.27 7.88
CA GLN A 51 -23.77 -5.52 7.79
C GLN A 51 -23.22 -6.60 8.74
N ASP A 52 -21.90 -6.65 8.91
CA ASP A 52 -21.21 -7.56 9.83
C ASP A 52 -20.02 -6.83 10.48
N PRO A 53 -20.06 -6.58 11.81
CA PRO A 53 -18.98 -5.90 12.53
C PRO A 53 -17.61 -6.60 12.48
N LEU A 54 -17.56 -7.88 12.10
CA LEU A 54 -16.30 -8.63 11.90
C LEU A 54 -15.73 -8.48 10.48
N GLN A 55 -16.44 -7.81 9.58
CA GLN A 55 -16.00 -7.49 8.22
C GLN A 55 -15.52 -6.05 8.11
N GLY A 56 -15.25 -5.60 6.88
CA GLY A 56 -14.78 -4.24 6.59
C GLY A 56 -13.31 -4.15 6.22
N TYR A 57 -12.58 -5.26 6.26
CA TYR A 57 -11.24 -5.38 5.66
C TYR A 57 -11.33 -5.89 4.21
N ASP A 58 -10.25 -5.84 3.44
CA ASP A 58 -10.23 -6.24 2.03
C ASP A 58 -10.70 -7.70 1.81
N PRO A 59 -11.62 -7.98 0.85
CA PRO A 59 -12.15 -9.34 0.64
C PRO A 59 -11.09 -10.38 0.28
N LEU A 60 -10.01 -9.99 -0.41
CA LEU A 60 -8.93 -10.87 -0.85
C LEU A 60 -7.80 -10.98 0.17
N LEU A 61 -7.87 -10.31 1.32
CA LEU A 61 -6.84 -10.34 2.37
C LEU A 61 -6.41 -11.77 2.70
N LYS A 62 -7.37 -12.66 3.01
CA LYS A 62 -7.05 -14.05 3.39
C LYS A 62 -6.41 -14.83 2.25
N GLU A 63 -6.84 -14.61 1.01
CA GLU A 63 -6.32 -15.31 -0.16
C GLU A 63 -4.88 -14.86 -0.48
N ARG A 64 -4.64 -13.55 -0.47
CA ARG A 64 -3.29 -12.95 -0.61
C ARG A 64 -2.35 -13.46 0.49
N MET A 65 -2.79 -13.45 1.74
CA MET A 65 -1.98 -13.96 2.85
C MET A 65 -1.66 -15.45 2.71
N ARG A 66 -2.60 -16.27 2.23
CA ARG A 66 -2.33 -17.70 1.95
C ARG A 66 -1.24 -17.88 0.89
N ALA A 67 -1.23 -17.02 -0.12
CA ALA A 67 -0.25 -17.08 -1.20
C ALA A 67 1.17 -16.67 -0.74
N VAL A 68 1.29 -15.67 0.13
CA VAL A 68 2.61 -15.05 0.41
C VAL A 68 3.19 -15.30 1.81
N LEU A 69 2.40 -15.64 2.84
CA LEU A 69 2.91 -15.69 4.21
C LEU A 69 4.04 -16.71 4.40
N ALA A 70 3.88 -17.92 3.85
CA ALA A 70 4.88 -18.98 4.00
C ALA A 70 6.25 -18.61 3.38
N PRO A 71 6.33 -18.14 2.11
CA PRO A 71 7.60 -17.66 1.58
C PRO A 71 8.12 -16.41 2.31
N CYS A 72 7.26 -15.43 2.63
CA CYS A 72 7.70 -14.22 3.35
C CYS A 72 8.34 -14.55 4.71
N VAL A 73 7.72 -15.41 5.52
CA VAL A 73 8.28 -15.81 6.83
C VAL A 73 9.60 -16.56 6.68
N ARG A 74 9.73 -17.43 5.65
CA ARG A 74 10.96 -18.19 5.42
C ARG A 74 12.14 -17.29 5.06
N GLU A 75 11.90 -16.28 4.23
CA GLU A 75 12.95 -15.36 3.76
C GLU A 75 13.12 -14.12 4.66
N GLY A 76 12.25 -13.93 5.66
CA GLY A 76 12.28 -12.77 6.56
C GLY A 76 11.70 -11.48 5.94
N VAL A 77 10.81 -11.60 4.96
CA VAL A 77 10.14 -10.46 4.30
C VAL A 77 9.03 -9.92 5.19
N THR A 78 9.04 -8.62 5.46
CA THR A 78 7.94 -7.95 6.17
C THR A 78 6.82 -7.61 5.19
N ILE A 79 5.57 -7.88 5.56
CA ILE A 79 4.40 -7.47 4.77
C ILE A 79 3.81 -6.18 5.33
N VAL A 80 3.51 -5.20 4.48
CA VAL A 80 2.85 -3.95 4.87
C VAL A 80 1.60 -3.76 4.01
N THR A 81 0.45 -3.44 4.60
CA THR A 81 -0.79 -3.33 3.83
C THR A 81 -1.85 -2.43 4.45
N ASN A 82 -2.57 -1.69 3.59
CA ASN A 82 -3.79 -0.95 3.94
C ASN A 82 -5.09 -1.76 3.72
N MET A 83 -4.99 -3.08 3.50
CA MET A 83 -6.12 -4.00 3.40
C MET A 83 -6.97 -4.06 4.69
N GLY A 84 -6.56 -3.40 5.77
CA GLY A 84 -7.41 -3.18 6.93
C GLY A 84 -8.67 -2.37 6.60
N ALA A 85 -8.59 -1.47 5.62
CA ALA A 85 -9.69 -0.67 5.12
C ALA A 85 -10.53 -0.07 6.27
N ALA A 86 -11.81 -0.44 6.40
CA ALA A 86 -12.70 0.06 7.44
C ALA A 86 -12.61 -0.70 8.78
N ASN A 87 -11.85 -1.80 8.84
CA ASN A 87 -11.70 -2.61 10.06
C ASN A 87 -10.30 -3.23 10.19
N PRO A 88 -9.26 -2.41 10.47
CA PRO A 88 -7.88 -2.90 10.59
C PRO A 88 -7.68 -3.97 11.68
N LEU A 89 -8.46 -3.91 12.77
CA LEU A 89 -8.37 -4.91 13.85
C LEU A 89 -8.87 -6.28 13.41
N ALA A 90 -10.02 -6.35 12.73
CA ALA A 90 -10.52 -7.61 12.17
C ALA A 90 -9.59 -8.16 11.08
N ALA A 91 -8.96 -7.27 10.29
CA ALA A 91 -7.95 -7.66 9.32
C ALA A 91 -6.74 -8.33 9.98
N GLY A 92 -6.20 -7.73 11.05
CA GLY A 92 -5.09 -8.31 11.81
C GLY A 92 -5.44 -9.70 12.38
N GLN A 93 -6.65 -9.86 12.89
CA GLN A 93 -7.15 -11.15 13.36
C GLN A 93 -7.28 -12.17 12.21
N ALA A 94 -7.76 -11.75 11.04
CA ALA A 94 -7.85 -12.60 9.85
C ALA A 94 -6.46 -13.07 9.36
N VAL A 95 -5.43 -12.22 9.44
CA VAL A 95 -4.04 -12.62 9.16
C VAL A 95 -3.59 -13.71 10.14
N LEU A 96 -3.86 -13.55 11.45
CA LEU A 96 -3.52 -14.55 12.47
C LEU A 96 -4.29 -15.87 12.30
N GLU A 97 -5.50 -15.84 11.75
CA GLU A 97 -6.25 -17.04 11.37
C GLU A 97 -5.54 -17.80 10.25
N VAL A 98 -5.17 -17.11 9.17
CA VAL A 98 -4.42 -17.71 8.06
C VAL A 98 -3.06 -18.24 8.53
N ALA A 99 -2.37 -17.50 9.42
CA ALA A 99 -1.11 -17.95 10.00
C ALA A 99 -1.26 -19.28 10.75
N ARG A 100 -2.36 -19.45 11.50
CA ARG A 100 -2.69 -20.72 12.19
C ARG A 100 -2.97 -21.85 11.19
N GLU A 101 -3.72 -21.58 10.12
CA GLU A 101 -3.98 -22.54 9.04
C GLU A 101 -2.67 -23.03 8.39
N LEU A 102 -1.70 -22.14 8.20
CA LEU A 102 -0.41 -22.42 7.57
C LEU A 102 0.64 -22.99 8.53
N GLY A 103 0.33 -23.13 9.82
CA GLY A 103 1.29 -23.62 10.82
C GLY A 103 2.42 -22.63 11.13
N LEU A 104 2.12 -21.32 11.15
CA LEU A 104 3.05 -20.22 11.46
C LEU A 104 2.73 -19.59 12.84
N PRO A 105 2.90 -20.33 13.96
CA PRO A 105 2.40 -19.91 15.29
C PRO A 105 3.15 -18.74 15.92
N ARG A 106 4.28 -18.33 15.34
CA ARG A 106 5.12 -17.22 15.82
C ARG A 106 4.92 -15.92 15.04
N LEU A 107 4.04 -15.91 14.04
CA LEU A 107 3.77 -14.71 13.24
C LEU A 107 3.24 -13.59 14.15
N ARG A 108 3.87 -12.42 14.06
CA ARG A 108 3.49 -11.20 14.76
C ARG A 108 2.81 -10.25 13.79
N VAL A 109 1.63 -9.78 14.17
CA VAL A 109 0.86 -8.81 13.41
C VAL A 109 0.74 -7.53 14.22
N ALA A 110 1.15 -6.41 13.64
CA ALA A 110 0.87 -5.07 14.18
C ALA A 110 -0.26 -4.43 13.40
N VAL A 111 -1.18 -3.78 14.11
CA VAL A 111 -2.32 -3.08 13.52
C VAL A 111 -2.17 -1.60 13.82
N VAL A 112 -2.15 -0.77 12.78
CA VAL A 112 -2.14 0.68 12.87
C VAL A 112 -3.58 1.19 12.74
N THR A 113 -3.97 2.06 13.66
CA THR A 113 -5.31 2.68 13.75
C THR A 113 -5.16 4.18 13.96
N GLY A 114 -6.26 4.93 13.79
CA GLY A 114 -6.29 6.38 14.00
C GLY A 114 -6.66 7.15 12.74
N ASP A 115 -6.86 6.44 11.63
CA ASP A 115 -7.39 7.00 10.39
C ASP A 115 -8.88 7.32 10.51
N ASP A 116 -9.68 6.49 11.21
CA ASP A 116 -11.10 6.76 11.46
C ASP A 116 -11.26 7.96 12.42
N VAL A 117 -11.64 9.11 11.85
CA VAL A 117 -11.80 10.39 12.53
C VAL A 117 -13.25 10.85 12.57
N LEU A 118 -14.21 9.94 12.32
CA LEU A 118 -15.64 10.26 12.25
C LEU A 118 -16.14 10.98 13.51
N ASP A 119 -15.79 10.47 14.69
CA ASP A 119 -16.22 11.05 15.97
C ASP A 119 -15.68 12.47 16.15
N TRP A 120 -14.42 12.71 15.76
CA TRP A 120 -13.82 14.04 15.81
C TRP A 120 -14.51 14.99 14.83
N MET A 121 -14.77 14.53 13.60
CA MET A 121 -15.47 15.30 12.57
C MET A 121 -16.88 15.68 13.02
N GLN A 122 -17.63 14.77 13.66
CA GLN A 122 -18.98 15.03 14.17
C GLN A 122 -19.00 16.00 15.36
N ALA A 123 -17.96 15.98 16.20
CA ALA A 123 -17.82 16.87 17.35
C ALA A 123 -17.37 18.31 16.97
N ASN A 124 -16.87 18.52 15.76
CA ASN A 124 -16.30 19.79 15.32
C ASN A 124 -17.04 20.37 14.11
N GLU A 125 -17.11 21.71 14.03
CA GLU A 125 -17.66 22.37 12.85
C GLU A 125 -16.59 22.52 11.76
N VAL A 126 -16.61 21.58 10.82
CA VAL A 126 -15.62 21.52 9.73
C VAL A 126 -16.23 22.06 8.44
N ALA A 127 -15.55 23.00 7.79
CA ALA A 127 -15.94 23.50 6.47
C ALA A 127 -15.66 22.45 5.39
N LEU A 128 -16.57 22.29 4.44
CA LEU A 128 -16.35 21.44 3.27
C LEU A 128 -15.55 22.22 2.22
N MET A 129 -14.49 21.62 1.66
CA MET A 129 -13.55 22.33 0.77
C MET A 129 -14.24 22.93 -0.48
N ASP A 130 -15.16 22.18 -1.08
CA ASP A 130 -15.84 22.56 -2.33
C ASP A 130 -17.27 23.07 -2.12
N SER A 131 -17.58 23.55 -0.92
CA SER A 131 -18.93 23.99 -0.57
C SER A 131 -18.91 25.14 0.42
N THR A 132 -19.96 25.97 0.39
CA THR A 132 -20.19 27.00 1.41
C THR A 132 -20.77 26.43 2.71
N GLN A 133 -20.99 25.11 2.75
CA GLN A 133 -21.57 24.41 3.89
C GLN A 133 -20.50 23.82 4.80
N THR A 134 -20.91 23.49 6.02
CA THR A 134 -20.13 22.69 6.97
C THR A 134 -20.59 21.25 6.96
N LEU A 135 -19.81 20.37 7.58
CA LEU A 135 -20.15 18.96 7.76
C LEU A 135 -21.54 18.75 8.37
N ARG A 136 -22.04 19.70 9.17
CA ARG A 136 -23.38 19.68 9.75
C ARG A 136 -24.49 19.63 8.69
N SER A 137 -24.27 20.11 7.47
CA SER A 137 -25.25 19.95 6.38
C SER A 137 -25.45 18.48 5.95
N LEU A 138 -24.52 17.60 6.35
CA LEU A 138 -24.55 16.15 6.12
C LEU A 138 -25.05 15.36 7.34
N ASP A 139 -25.61 16.04 8.35
CA ASP A 139 -26.07 15.39 9.59
C ASP A 139 -27.02 14.20 9.31
N GLY A 140 -26.78 13.10 10.01
CA GLY A 140 -27.46 11.82 9.82
C GLY A 140 -27.14 11.08 8.51
N ARG A 141 -26.28 11.62 7.62
CA ARG A 141 -25.90 10.99 6.34
C ARG A 141 -24.42 10.63 6.24
N LEU A 142 -23.59 11.13 7.15
CA LEU A 142 -22.16 10.84 7.18
C LEU A 142 -21.93 9.39 7.66
N VAL A 143 -21.34 8.57 6.79
CA VAL A 143 -21.09 7.14 7.07
C VAL A 143 -19.69 6.91 7.63
N SER A 144 -18.69 7.66 7.16
CA SER A 144 -17.31 7.55 7.60
C SER A 144 -16.56 8.85 7.33
N ALA A 145 -15.48 9.08 8.06
CA ALA A 145 -14.50 10.09 7.76
C ALA A 145 -13.12 9.55 8.11
N ASN A 146 -12.19 9.58 7.15
CA ASN A 146 -10.87 8.98 7.31
C ASN A 146 -9.78 10.00 6.99
N ALA A 147 -8.81 10.13 7.88
CA ALA A 147 -7.57 10.85 7.63
C ALA A 147 -6.61 9.96 6.83
N TYR A 148 -5.85 10.57 5.93
CA TYR A 148 -4.71 9.90 5.29
C TYR A 148 -3.54 10.04 6.26
N LEU A 149 -3.21 8.97 6.97
CA LEU A 149 -2.03 8.95 7.83
C LEU A 149 -0.75 8.93 6.98
N GLY A 150 0.30 9.57 7.47
CA GLY A 150 1.63 9.54 6.88
C GLY A 150 2.44 8.29 7.25
N ALA A 151 3.68 8.25 6.77
CA ALA A 151 4.62 7.16 6.99
C ALA A 151 5.04 7.03 8.46
N ASP A 152 5.07 8.15 9.18
CA ASP A 152 5.39 8.23 10.61
C ASP A 152 4.45 7.34 11.47
N ALA A 153 3.17 7.28 11.11
CA ALA A 153 2.17 6.46 11.79
C ALA A 153 2.47 4.95 11.72
N LEU A 154 3.23 4.49 10.72
CA LEU A 154 3.61 3.09 10.57
C LEU A 154 4.92 2.74 11.29
N LEU A 155 5.76 3.72 11.64
CA LEU A 155 7.08 3.47 12.23
C LEU A 155 7.02 2.67 13.54
N PRO A 156 6.11 2.93 14.50
CA PRO A 156 6.02 2.12 15.72
C PRO A 156 5.70 0.65 15.44
N ALA A 157 4.86 0.38 14.42
CA ALA A 157 4.50 -0.97 14.02
C ALA A 157 5.71 -1.71 13.42
N LEU A 158 6.48 -1.05 12.55
CA LEU A 158 7.71 -1.59 11.98
C LEU A 158 8.77 -1.84 13.06
N GLN A 159 8.97 -0.89 13.99
CA GLN A 159 9.93 -1.00 15.11
C GLN A 159 9.60 -2.12 16.10
N SER A 160 8.33 -2.53 16.20
CA SER A 160 7.92 -3.70 17.00
C SER A 160 8.48 -5.03 16.44
N GLY A 161 9.01 -4.99 15.21
CA GLY A 161 9.49 -6.15 14.48
C GLY A 161 8.35 -7.04 14.00
N ALA A 162 7.15 -6.51 13.77
CA ALA A 162 6.03 -7.29 13.25
C ALA A 162 6.36 -7.88 11.88
N ASP A 163 5.91 -9.11 11.64
CA ASP A 163 6.08 -9.78 10.35
C ASP A 163 5.03 -9.26 9.33
N VAL A 164 3.88 -8.81 9.84
CA VAL A 164 2.82 -8.15 9.06
C VAL A 164 2.36 -6.87 9.76
N VAL A 165 2.38 -5.75 9.03
CA VAL A 165 1.79 -4.48 9.45
C VAL A 165 0.51 -4.25 8.65
N VAL A 166 -0.61 -4.13 9.34
CA VAL A 166 -1.93 -3.88 8.74
C VAL A 166 -2.43 -2.51 9.18
N THR A 167 -2.92 -1.71 8.24
CA THR A 167 -3.47 -0.37 8.50
C THR A 167 -4.82 -0.15 7.79
N GLY A 168 -5.51 0.91 8.17
CA GLY A 168 -6.65 1.49 7.45
C GLY A 168 -6.17 2.48 6.39
N ARG A 169 -6.76 3.68 6.35
CA ARG A 169 -6.38 4.73 5.41
C ARG A 169 -5.04 5.35 5.77
N VAL A 170 -4.12 5.29 4.82
CA VAL A 170 -2.81 5.97 4.82
C VAL A 170 -2.59 6.55 3.42
N ALA A 171 -1.68 7.50 3.27
CA ALA A 171 -1.23 7.87 1.93
C ALA A 171 -0.58 6.68 1.22
N ASP A 172 -0.87 6.51 -0.06
CA ASP A 172 -0.48 5.33 -0.82
C ASP A 172 1.06 5.18 -0.88
N PRO A 173 1.85 6.26 -1.14
CA PRO A 173 3.31 6.18 -1.07
C PRO A 173 3.84 5.95 0.35
N ALA A 174 3.08 6.31 1.41
CA ALA A 174 3.52 6.18 2.80
C ALA A 174 3.75 4.72 3.21
N LEU A 175 3.01 3.78 2.60
CA LEU A 175 3.21 2.34 2.79
C LEU A 175 4.62 1.88 2.37
N PHE A 176 5.22 2.57 1.40
CA PHE A 176 6.56 2.29 0.88
C PHE A 176 7.63 3.16 1.54
N LEU A 177 7.30 4.41 1.86
CA LEU A 177 8.21 5.33 2.55
C LEU A 177 8.53 4.85 3.97
N ALA A 178 7.53 4.40 4.74
CA ALA A 178 7.74 4.02 6.14
C ALA A 178 8.80 2.91 6.33
N PRO A 179 8.82 1.82 5.53
CA PRO A 179 9.91 0.86 5.59
C PRO A 179 11.28 1.41 5.22
N LEU A 180 11.38 2.34 4.27
CA LEU A 180 12.63 3.00 3.90
C LEU A 180 13.16 3.86 5.05
N MET A 181 12.27 4.64 5.66
CA MET A 181 12.58 5.43 6.87
C MET A 181 13.05 4.54 8.01
N HIS A 182 12.33 3.44 8.26
CA HIS A 182 12.67 2.50 9.32
C HIS A 182 14.04 1.84 9.10
N HIS A 183 14.32 1.39 7.88
CA HIS A 183 15.56 0.67 7.56
C HIS A 183 16.79 1.59 7.55
N PHE A 184 16.69 2.76 6.92
CA PHE A 184 17.83 3.68 6.76
C PHE A 184 17.93 4.72 7.89
N GLY A 185 16.95 4.81 8.78
CA GLY A 185 16.91 5.81 9.84
C GLY A 185 16.74 7.24 9.32
N TRP A 186 16.11 7.41 8.15
CA TRP A 186 15.83 8.73 7.59
C TRP A 186 14.94 9.52 8.54
N GLN A 187 15.32 10.77 8.78
CA GLN A 187 14.55 11.67 9.64
C GLN A 187 13.43 12.32 8.84
N ALA A 188 12.31 12.62 9.50
CA ALA A 188 11.15 13.25 8.85
C ALA A 188 11.46 14.66 8.33
N ASP A 189 12.48 15.33 8.88
CA ASP A 189 12.94 16.65 8.42
C ASP A 189 14.06 16.58 7.36
N ASP A 190 14.46 15.38 6.93
CA ASP A 190 15.31 15.18 5.74
C ASP A 190 14.43 15.17 4.47
N TRP A 191 13.95 16.35 4.10
CA TRP A 191 13.03 16.56 2.99
C TRP A 191 13.52 15.97 1.66
N GLN A 192 14.83 15.91 1.44
CA GLN A 192 15.39 15.32 0.23
C GLN A 192 15.14 13.80 0.21
N ARG A 193 15.37 13.12 1.34
CA ARG A 193 15.11 11.69 1.47
C ARG A 193 13.62 11.38 1.49
N MET A 194 12.82 12.19 2.16
CA MET A 194 11.36 12.05 2.14
C MET A 194 10.82 12.15 0.71
N GLY A 195 11.22 13.18 -0.04
CA GLY A 195 10.81 13.33 -1.44
C GLY A 195 11.25 12.17 -2.34
N GLN A 196 12.48 11.67 -2.17
CA GLN A 196 12.94 10.49 -2.90
C GLN A 196 12.14 9.23 -2.56
N GLY A 197 11.87 9.00 -1.28
CA GLY A 197 11.08 7.85 -0.82
C GLY A 197 9.61 7.92 -1.29
N ILE A 198 9.00 9.11 -1.28
CA ILE A 198 7.67 9.34 -1.87
C ILE A 198 7.66 9.01 -3.36
N VAL A 199 8.67 9.46 -4.13
CA VAL A 199 8.76 9.12 -5.56
C VAL A 199 8.90 7.61 -5.77
N VAL A 200 9.68 6.91 -4.95
CA VAL A 200 9.77 5.44 -5.01
C VAL A 200 8.43 4.79 -4.70
N GLY A 201 7.73 5.25 -3.66
CA GLY A 201 6.42 4.75 -3.29
C GLY A 201 5.38 4.96 -4.38
N HIS A 202 5.30 6.17 -4.92
CA HIS A 202 4.38 6.54 -6.01
C HIS A 202 4.65 5.77 -7.32
N LEU A 203 5.90 5.38 -7.56
CA LEU A 203 6.24 4.50 -8.69
C LEU A 203 5.85 3.04 -8.46
N LEU A 204 5.76 2.58 -7.20
CA LEU A 204 5.45 1.19 -6.85
C LEU A 204 3.97 0.95 -6.57
N GLU A 205 3.24 1.96 -6.07
CA GLU A 205 1.79 1.90 -5.97
C GLU A 205 1.15 1.65 -7.35
N CYS A 206 -0.11 1.21 -7.35
CA CYS A 206 -0.77 0.69 -8.56
C CYS A 206 -0.06 -0.51 -9.24
N ALA A 207 1.00 -1.07 -8.62
CA ALA A 207 1.71 -2.28 -9.00
C ALA A 207 1.99 -2.41 -10.51
N ALA A 208 1.18 -3.18 -11.24
CA ALA A 208 1.40 -3.47 -12.65
C ALA A 208 1.47 -2.21 -13.54
N GLN A 209 0.95 -1.07 -13.08
CA GLN A 209 0.89 0.19 -13.81
C GLN A 209 2.26 0.60 -14.37
N VAL A 210 3.29 0.67 -13.51
CA VAL A 210 4.67 1.02 -13.89
C VAL A 210 5.41 -0.07 -14.66
N SER A 211 4.89 -1.30 -14.62
CA SER A 211 5.42 -2.44 -15.40
C SER A 211 4.77 -2.57 -16.78
N GLY A 212 4.02 -1.54 -17.20
CA GLY A 212 3.43 -1.44 -18.53
C GLY A 212 1.90 -1.62 -18.56
N GLY A 213 1.27 -1.96 -17.44
CA GLY A 213 -0.19 -2.15 -17.37
C GLY A 213 -0.98 -0.89 -17.73
N TYR A 214 -0.44 0.30 -17.46
CA TYR A 214 -1.10 1.58 -17.77
C TYR A 214 -1.09 1.93 -19.24
N ILE A 215 0.08 1.75 -19.86
CA ILE A 215 0.38 2.30 -21.18
C ILE A 215 0.00 1.31 -22.29
N ALA A 216 -0.31 0.07 -21.93
CA ALA A 216 -0.66 -0.97 -22.88
C ALA A 216 -1.92 -0.59 -23.66
N ASP A 217 -1.75 -0.43 -24.97
CA ASP A 217 -2.83 -0.16 -25.92
C ASP A 217 -2.59 -1.05 -27.15
N PRO A 218 -3.10 -2.30 -27.15
CA PRO A 218 -2.78 -3.28 -28.19
C PRO A 218 -3.01 -2.76 -29.61
N GLY A 219 -1.96 -2.79 -30.45
CA GLY A 219 -1.96 -2.23 -31.80
C GLY A 219 -1.46 -0.79 -31.92
N PHE A 220 -1.32 -0.06 -30.81
CA PHE A 220 -0.70 1.27 -30.75
C PHE A 220 0.57 1.29 -29.89
N LEU A 221 0.50 0.69 -28.70
CA LEU A 221 1.61 0.50 -27.80
C LEU A 221 1.55 -0.90 -27.16
N ASP A 222 2.18 -1.85 -27.83
CA ASP A 222 2.24 -3.23 -27.37
C ASP A 222 3.21 -3.39 -26.20
N VAL A 223 2.72 -3.98 -25.10
CA VAL A 223 3.52 -4.38 -23.94
C VAL A 223 3.72 -5.90 -23.98
N PRO A 224 4.98 -6.39 -24.00
CA PRO A 224 5.25 -7.83 -24.09
C PRO A 224 4.63 -8.61 -22.93
N GLY A 225 4.01 -9.77 -23.21
CA GLY A 225 3.54 -10.68 -22.16
C GLY A 225 2.51 -10.06 -21.19
N LEU A 226 1.66 -9.13 -21.64
CA LEU A 226 0.74 -8.39 -20.74
C LEU A 226 -0.16 -9.28 -19.86
N HIS A 227 -0.58 -10.44 -20.37
CA HIS A 227 -1.38 -11.42 -19.62
C HIS A 227 -0.66 -12.05 -18.41
N GLU A 228 0.67 -11.95 -18.37
CA GLU A 228 1.56 -12.43 -17.32
C GLU A 228 2.43 -11.28 -16.76
N VAL A 229 1.89 -10.05 -16.82
CA VAL A 229 2.59 -8.86 -16.34
C VAL A 229 3.06 -9.02 -14.90
N GLY A 230 4.36 -8.91 -14.69
CA GLY A 230 4.96 -9.03 -13.36
C GLY A 230 4.91 -7.72 -12.62
N PHE A 231 4.59 -7.78 -11.32
CA PHE A 231 4.59 -6.59 -10.47
C PHE A 231 6.02 -6.06 -10.23
N PRO A 232 6.15 -4.73 -10.00
CA PRO A 232 7.43 -4.06 -9.86
C PRO A 232 8.06 -4.30 -8.48
N LEU A 233 9.36 -4.08 -8.42
CA LEU A 233 10.12 -3.90 -7.18
C LEU A 233 11.16 -2.79 -7.37
N ALA A 234 11.57 -2.15 -6.28
CA ALA A 234 12.65 -1.19 -6.26
C ALA A 234 13.83 -1.70 -5.41
N GLU A 235 15.04 -1.45 -5.88
CA GLU A 235 16.28 -1.61 -5.13
C GLU A 235 16.76 -0.22 -4.70
N VAL A 236 16.59 0.11 -3.41
CA VAL A 236 16.83 1.45 -2.86
C VAL A 236 18.11 1.47 -2.04
N GLN A 237 18.92 2.51 -2.22
CA GLN A 237 20.14 2.75 -1.45
C GLN A 237 19.89 3.71 -0.28
N ALA A 238 20.81 3.73 0.69
CA ALA A 238 20.72 4.62 1.85
C ALA A 238 20.70 6.12 1.49
N ASP A 239 21.22 6.48 0.31
CA ASP A 239 21.17 7.83 -0.24
C ASP A 239 19.91 8.10 -1.10
N GLY A 240 18.90 7.25 -1.01
CA GLY A 240 17.63 7.39 -1.72
C GLY A 240 17.72 7.16 -3.23
N THR A 241 18.90 6.82 -3.78
CA THR A 241 18.98 6.37 -5.17
C THR A 241 18.28 5.01 -5.30
N ALA A 242 17.51 4.84 -6.37
CA ALA A 242 16.70 3.64 -6.55
C ALA A 242 16.75 3.13 -7.99
N VAL A 243 16.74 1.81 -8.14
CA VAL A 243 16.51 1.14 -9.43
C VAL A 243 15.15 0.48 -9.38
N LEU A 244 14.24 0.92 -10.24
CA LEU A 244 12.95 0.27 -10.43
C LEU A 244 13.09 -0.85 -11.46
N THR A 245 12.58 -2.03 -11.12
CA THR A 245 12.68 -3.23 -11.95
C THR A 245 11.49 -4.16 -11.70
N LYS A 246 11.55 -5.36 -12.28
CA LYS A 246 10.59 -6.45 -12.07
C LYS A 246 11.32 -7.78 -12.18
N LEU A 247 10.65 -8.87 -11.84
CA LEU A 247 11.22 -10.21 -11.99
C LEU A 247 11.56 -10.54 -13.45
N THR A 248 12.69 -11.21 -13.64
CA THR A 248 13.06 -11.83 -14.91
C THR A 248 12.09 -12.98 -15.23
N GLY A 249 11.71 -13.10 -16.51
CA GLY A 249 10.83 -14.16 -16.98
C GLY A 249 9.34 -13.91 -16.77
N THR A 250 8.93 -12.74 -16.26
CA THR A 250 7.53 -12.30 -16.27
C THR A 250 7.28 -11.33 -17.43
N GLY A 251 6.03 -11.09 -17.79
CA GLY A 251 5.64 -10.10 -18.78
C GLY A 251 5.78 -8.66 -18.29
N GLY A 252 5.46 -7.71 -19.15
CA GLY A 252 5.61 -6.28 -18.91
C GLY A 252 6.97 -5.72 -19.30
N ARG A 253 7.15 -4.44 -19.06
CA ARG A 253 8.41 -3.70 -19.25
C ARG A 253 8.54 -2.63 -18.18
N VAL A 254 9.76 -2.35 -17.74
CA VAL A 254 10.06 -1.21 -16.86
C VAL A 254 11.16 -0.41 -17.55
N ASP A 255 10.83 0.83 -17.91
CA ASP A 255 11.77 1.76 -18.51
C ASP A 255 11.34 3.21 -18.28
N ARG A 256 12.06 4.15 -18.91
CA ARG A 256 11.77 5.57 -18.75
C ARG A 256 10.32 5.93 -19.10
N LEU A 257 9.72 5.32 -20.12
CA LEU A 257 8.36 5.66 -20.53
C LEU A 257 7.35 5.22 -19.47
N THR A 258 7.45 3.98 -18.99
CA THR A 258 6.51 3.48 -17.97
C THR A 258 6.68 4.22 -16.64
N CYS A 259 7.92 4.50 -16.22
CA CYS A 259 8.19 5.29 -15.02
C CYS A 259 7.68 6.73 -15.16
N THR A 260 7.83 7.36 -16.34
CA THR A 260 7.32 8.74 -16.55
C THR A 260 5.81 8.77 -16.53
N ALA A 261 5.15 7.78 -17.15
CA ALA A 261 3.69 7.70 -17.17
C ALA A 261 3.12 7.48 -15.76
N GLN A 262 3.74 6.60 -14.96
CA GLN A 262 3.37 6.42 -13.55
C GLN A 262 3.65 7.67 -12.72
N LEU A 263 4.83 8.28 -12.88
CA LEU A 263 5.21 9.46 -12.11
C LEU A 263 4.27 10.66 -12.32
N LEU A 264 3.61 10.76 -13.48
CA LEU A 264 2.67 11.84 -13.80
C LEU A 264 1.21 11.45 -13.54
N TYR A 265 0.96 10.22 -13.11
CA TYR A 265 -0.38 9.72 -12.83
C TYR A 265 -0.94 10.35 -11.55
N GLU A 266 -2.22 10.78 -11.59
CA GLU A 266 -2.92 11.39 -10.44
C GLU A 266 -2.20 12.57 -9.78
N LEU A 267 -1.28 13.22 -10.50
CA LEU A 267 -0.69 14.48 -10.10
C LEU A 267 -1.46 15.65 -10.72
N GLU A 268 -2.18 16.40 -9.87
CA GLU A 268 -2.88 17.61 -10.32
C GLU A 268 -1.89 18.74 -10.68
N ASP A 269 -1.08 19.19 -9.71
CA ASP A 269 -0.01 20.17 -9.91
C ASP A 269 1.35 19.57 -9.54
N PRO A 270 2.18 19.16 -10.53
CA PRO A 270 3.52 18.64 -10.28
C PRO A 270 4.48 19.62 -9.58
N GLN A 271 4.18 20.94 -9.58
CA GLN A 271 4.96 21.93 -8.84
C GLN A 271 4.55 22.02 -7.37
N ARG A 272 3.35 21.52 -7.02
CA ARG A 272 2.72 21.67 -5.70
C ARG A 272 1.92 20.43 -5.31
N TYR A 273 2.56 19.27 -5.39
CA TYR A 273 1.96 18.01 -4.97
C TYR A 273 2.00 17.88 -3.45
N LEU A 274 0.84 18.06 -2.79
CA LEU A 274 0.71 17.95 -1.35
C LEU A 274 0.42 16.51 -0.96
N GLN A 275 1.24 15.97 -0.06
CA GLN A 275 1.04 14.70 0.60
C GLN A 275 0.87 14.94 2.12
N PRO A 276 0.33 13.98 2.88
CA PRO A 276 0.28 14.08 4.35
C PRO A 276 1.67 14.16 5.00
N ASP A 277 2.69 13.60 4.34
CA ASP A 277 4.11 13.59 4.73
C ASP A 277 4.88 14.84 4.24
#